data_AF-A0A811AQM0-F1
#
_entry.id   AF-A0A811AQM0-F1
#
_cell.length_a   1.000
_cell.length_b   1.000
_cell.length_c   1.000
_cell.angle_alpha   90.00
_cell.angle_beta   90.00
_cell.angle_gamma   90.00
#
_symmetry.space_group_name_H-M   'P 1'
#
loop_
_entity.id
_entity.type
_entity.pdbx_description
1 polymer ?
#
loop_
_entity_poly.entity_id
_entity_poly.type
_entity_poly.pdbx_seq_one_letter_code
_entity_poly.pdbx_strand_id
1 'polypeptide(L)'
;MQQAAHAWVDAYCQQVLKPLFTAEADYGLVLLAHQQNILVQMLGDLPVGFIYRDCRGSAFMPHATEWLDTIDEAQAENIFTREQLLRYFLITCWLTPLLP
;
A
#
# COMPACT_ATOMS: atom_id res chain seq x y z
N MET A 1 -1.99 13.34 -25.85
CA MET A 1 -2.77 13.06 -24.62
C MET A 1 -2.68 11.60 -24.18
N GLN A 2 -2.99 10.61 -25.03
CA GLN A 2 -2.87 9.18 -24.64
C GLN A 2 -1.49 8.80 -24.07
N GLN A 3 -0.41 9.27 -24.69
CA GLN A 3 0.95 8.95 -24.25
C GLN A 3 1.30 9.53 -22.87
N ALA A 4 0.77 10.72 -22.54
CA ALA A 4 0.92 11.32 -21.21
C ALA A 4 0.09 10.57 -20.16
N ALA A 5 -1.14 10.16 -20.52
CA ALA A 5 -1.98 9.36 -19.63
C ALA A 5 -1.35 7.99 -19.33
N HIS A 6 -0.80 7.30 -20.34
CA HIS A 6 -0.06 6.05 -20.13
C HIS A 6 1.16 6.26 -19.24
N ALA A 7 1.98 7.27 -19.52
CA ALA A 7 3.15 7.58 -18.70
C ALA A 7 2.79 7.85 -17.24
N TRP A 8 1.68 8.56 -17.00
CA TRP A 8 1.19 8.84 -15.66
C TRP A 8 0.73 7.56 -14.93
N VAL A 9 -0.07 6.72 -15.59
CA VAL A 9 -0.55 5.45 -15.01
C VAL A 9 0.60 4.48 -14.75
N ASP A 10 1.54 4.36 -15.68
CA ASP A 10 2.72 3.52 -15.51
C ASP A 10 3.57 4.00 -14.31
N ALA A 11 3.80 5.31 -14.22
CA ALA A 11 4.51 5.90 -13.09
C ALA A 11 3.74 5.70 -11.77
N TYR A 12 2.42 5.85 -11.76
CA TYR A 12 1.59 5.58 -10.59
C TYR A 12 1.72 4.12 -10.12
N CYS A 13 1.65 3.15 -11.04
CA CYS A 13 1.84 1.74 -10.73
C CYS A 13 3.23 1.47 -10.13
N GLN A 14 4.28 2.08 -10.66
CA GLN A 14 5.65 1.90 -10.17
C GLN A 14 5.92 2.60 -8.85
N GLN A 15 5.41 3.82 -8.68
CA GLN A 15 5.73 4.68 -7.54
C GLN A 15 4.79 4.50 -6.36
N VAL A 16 3.56 4.00 -6.58
CA VAL A 16 2.52 3.85 -5.55
C VAL A 16 2.18 2.39 -5.32
N LEU A 17 1.72 1.67 -6.35
CA LEU A 17 1.21 0.31 -6.16
C LEU A 17 2.34 -0.65 -5.82
N LYS A 18 3.41 -0.67 -6.62
CA LYS A 18 4.54 -1.58 -6.41
C LYS A 18 5.06 -1.57 -4.97
N PRO A 19 5.41 -0.44 -4.34
CA PRO A 19 5.89 -0.45 -2.96
C PRO A 19 4.84 -0.93 -1.95
N LEU A 20 3.54 -0.65 -2.15
CA LEU A 20 2.48 -1.19 -1.28
C LEU A 20 2.39 -2.72 -1.35
N PHE A 21 2.48 -3.28 -2.56
CA PHE A 21 2.46 -4.73 -2.77
C PHE A 21 3.75 -5.41 -2.30
N THR A 22 4.90 -4.80 -2.56
CA THR A 22 6.19 -5.31 -2.09
C THR A 22 6.30 -5.28 -0.57
N ALA A 23 5.78 -4.24 0.09
CA ALA A 23 5.76 -4.17 1.56
C ALA A 23 4.99 -5.34 2.18
N GLU A 24 3.83 -5.69 1.62
CA GLU A 24 3.04 -6.83 2.09
C GLU A 24 3.72 -8.16 1.74
N ALA A 25 4.10 -8.36 0.48
CA ALA A 25 4.63 -9.63 0.01
C ALA A 25 5.97 -9.99 0.68
N ASP A 26 6.89 -9.03 0.80
CA ASP A 26 8.26 -9.30 1.24
C ASP A 26 8.46 -9.11 2.74
N TYR A 27 7.68 -8.21 3.38
CA TYR A 27 7.84 -7.85 4.79
C TYR A 27 6.59 -8.12 5.65
N GLY A 28 5.47 -8.46 5.02
CA GLY A 28 4.20 -8.64 5.72
C GLY A 28 3.59 -7.34 6.23
N LEU A 29 4.07 -6.18 5.79
CA LEU A 29 3.51 -4.88 6.17
C LEU A 29 2.33 -4.54 5.25
N VAL A 30 1.14 -4.46 5.84
CA VAL A 30 -0.09 -4.09 5.12
C VAL A 30 -0.41 -2.63 5.40
N LEU A 31 -0.43 -1.81 4.35
CA LEU A 31 -0.87 -0.42 4.41
C LEU A 31 -2.17 -0.28 3.64
N LEU A 32 -3.30 -0.09 4.34
CA LEU A 32 -4.61 0.10 3.71
C LEU A 32 -4.69 1.51 3.10
N ALA A 33 -4.18 1.62 1.87
CA ALA A 33 -3.96 2.89 1.19
C ALA A 33 -5.15 3.24 0.28
N HIS A 34 -6.28 3.65 0.89
CA HIS A 34 -7.37 4.28 0.13
C HIS A 34 -6.93 5.63 -0.45
N GLN A 35 -7.71 6.19 -1.40
CA GLN A 35 -7.38 7.45 -2.10
C GLN A 35 -6.89 8.58 -1.18
N GLN A 36 -7.52 8.76 -0.01
CA GLN A 36 -7.13 9.83 0.90
C GLN A 36 -5.83 9.52 1.66
N ASN A 37 -5.37 8.28 1.75
CA ASN A 37 -4.12 7.91 2.43
C ASN A 37 -2.89 7.92 1.52
N ILE A 38 -3.08 8.14 0.22
CA ILE A 38 -2.01 8.24 -0.76
C ILE A 38 -1.77 9.71 -1.10
N LEU A 39 -0.61 10.23 -0.73
CA LEU A 39 -0.12 11.51 -1.23
C LEU A 39 0.89 11.25 -2.34
N VAL A 40 0.47 11.42 -3.59
CA VAL A 40 1.35 11.21 -4.75
C VAL A 40 2.37 12.36 -4.81
N GLN A 41 3.66 12.02 -4.78
CA GLN A 41 4.72 12.99 -5.02
C GLN A 41 4.86 13.19 -6.52
N MET A 42 4.82 14.45 -6.96
CA MET A 42 4.79 14.82 -8.37
C MET A 42 5.98 15.70 -8.72
N LEU A 43 6.60 15.47 -9.87
CA LEU A 43 7.57 16.36 -10.49
C LEU A 43 7.20 16.56 -11.96
N GLY A 44 6.87 17.78 -12.35
CA GLY A 44 6.42 18.08 -13.72
C GLY A 44 5.20 17.24 -14.14
N ASP A 45 4.20 17.16 -13.25
CA ASP A 45 2.98 16.38 -13.43
C ASP A 45 3.14 14.86 -13.60
N LEU A 46 4.33 14.31 -13.28
CA LEU A 46 4.58 12.86 -13.28
C LEU A 46 4.79 12.34 -11.85
N PRO A 47 4.19 11.20 -11.46
CA PRO A 47 4.48 10.54 -10.20
C PRO A 47 5.96 10.16 -10.10
N VAL A 48 6.61 10.55 -9.00
CA VAL A 48 8.01 10.22 -8.69
C VAL A 48 8.17 9.53 -7.34
N GLY A 49 7.07 9.34 -6.61
CA GLY A 49 7.02 8.68 -5.32
C GLY A 49 5.63 8.78 -4.70
N PHE A 50 5.49 8.29 -3.48
CA PHE A 50 4.30 8.52 -2.66
C PHE A 50 4.66 8.62 -1.18
N ILE A 51 3.77 9.27 -0.45
CA ILE A 51 3.77 9.26 1.02
C ILE A 51 2.47 8.61 1.45
N TYR A 52 2.59 7.55 2.25
CA TYR A 52 1.45 6.98 2.96
C TYR A 52 1.16 7.81 4.22
N ARG A 53 -0.11 8.09 4.49
CA ARG A 53 -0.57 8.72 5.74
C ARG A 53 -1.66 7.89 6.41
N ASP A 54 -1.86 8.15 7.70
CA ASP A 54 -2.78 7.44 8.61
C ASP A 54 -2.34 6.01 8.99
N CYS A 55 -1.52 5.90 10.03
CA CYS A 55 -1.02 4.62 10.54
C CYS A 55 -2.11 3.76 11.19
N ARG A 56 -3.32 4.27 11.44
CA ARG A 56 -4.43 3.44 11.96
C ARG A 56 -4.91 2.41 10.93
N GLY A 57 -4.66 2.64 9.65
CA GLY A 57 -4.92 1.69 8.57
C GLY A 57 -3.80 0.67 8.35
N SER A 58 -2.81 0.57 9.25
CA SER A 58 -1.72 -0.40 9.14
C SER A 58 -2.09 -1.74 9.78
N ALA A 59 -1.62 -2.82 9.18
CA ALA A 59 -1.77 -4.19 9.66
C ALA A 59 -0.53 -5.02 9.32
N PHE A 60 -0.43 -6.21 9.89
CA PHE A 60 0.66 -7.14 9.63
C PHE A 60 0.15 -8.50 9.18
N MET A 61 0.87 -9.17 8.29
CA MET A 61 0.63 -10.55 7.92
C MET A 61 1.37 -11.50 8.87
N PRO A 62 0.95 -12.78 9.01
CA PRO A 62 1.60 -13.72 9.93
C PRO A 62 3.10 -13.93 9.66
N HIS A 63 3.58 -13.74 8.42
CA HIS A 63 5.00 -13.85 8.09
C HIS A 63 5.85 -12.65 8.57
N ALA A 64 5.24 -11.57 9.08
CA ALA A 64 5.95 -10.48 9.74
C ALA A 64 6.30 -10.75 11.22
N THR A 65 5.83 -11.87 11.78
CA THR A 65 5.94 -12.15 13.23
C THR A 65 7.37 -12.09 13.74
N GLU A 66 8.35 -12.64 13.00
CA GLU A 66 9.76 -12.59 13.40
C GLU A 66 10.30 -11.15 13.46
N TRP A 67 9.89 -10.29 12.54
CA TRP A 67 10.24 -8.88 12.58
C TRP A 67 9.57 -8.16 13.76
N LEU A 68 8.29 -8.44 14.02
CA LEU A 68 7.55 -7.89 15.15
C LEU A 68 8.12 -8.32 16.50
N ASP A 69 8.64 -9.54 16.61
CA ASP A 69 9.27 -10.06 17.82
C ASP A 69 10.53 -9.28 18.19
N THR A 70 11.24 -8.69 17.21
CA THR A 70 12.41 -7.83 17.49
C THR A 70 12.08 -6.57 18.29
N ILE A 71 10.80 -6.21 18.39
CA ILE A 71 10.28 -5.07 19.15
C ILE A 71 9.20 -5.49 20.17
N ASP A 72 9.11 -6.77 20.52
CA ASP A 72 8.13 -7.35 21.46
C ASP A 72 6.65 -7.21 21.04
N GLU A 73 6.36 -7.09 19.73
CA GLU A 73 5.00 -6.89 19.18
C GLU A 73 4.48 -8.10 18.37
N ALA A 74 5.02 -9.30 18.60
CA ALA A 74 4.63 -10.52 17.89
C ALA A 74 3.14 -10.91 18.05
N GLN A 75 2.45 -10.32 19.03
CA GLN A 75 1.01 -10.51 19.30
C GLN A 75 0.19 -9.23 19.05
N ALA A 76 0.68 -8.35 18.17
CA ALA A 76 -0.01 -7.10 17.83
C ALA A 76 -1.48 -7.33 17.43
N GLU A 77 -2.35 -6.42 17.84
CA GLU A 77 -3.80 -6.53 17.63
C GLU A 77 -4.22 -6.47 16.15
N ASN A 78 -3.37 -5.90 15.30
CA ASN A 78 -3.62 -5.65 13.88
C ASN A 78 -2.97 -6.71 12.96
N ILE A 79 -2.82 -7.95 13.43
CA ILE A 79 -2.44 -9.08 12.58
C ILE A 79 -3.65 -9.52 11.74
N PHE A 80 -3.49 -9.53 10.42
CA PHE A 80 -4.52 -9.90 9.47
C PHE A 80 -4.47 -11.39 9.10
N THR A 81 -5.64 -11.97 8.87
CA THR A 81 -5.76 -13.24 8.13
C THR A 81 -5.66 -13.01 6.63
N ARG A 82 -5.42 -14.08 5.87
CA ARG A 82 -5.41 -14.03 4.41
C ARG A 82 -6.74 -13.55 3.82
N GLU A 83 -7.86 -13.92 4.42
CA GLU A 83 -9.20 -13.50 4.02
C GLU A 83 -9.40 -11.99 4.24
N GLN A 84 -8.93 -11.46 5.38
CA GLN A 84 -8.96 -10.02 5.65
C GLN A 84 -8.09 -9.26 4.64
N LEU A 85 -6.88 -9.75 4.34
CA LEU A 85 -6.03 -9.15 3.31
C LEU A 85 -6.74 -9.09 1.96
N LEU A 86 -7.23 -10.23 1.45
CA LEU A 86 -7.90 -10.29 0.14
C LEU A 86 -9.13 -9.38 0.07
N ARG A 87 -9.86 -9.24 1.19
CA ARG A 87 -11.04 -8.39 1.24
C ARG A 87 -10.70 -6.91 1.30
N TYR A 88 -9.77 -6.50 2.16
CA TYR A 88 -9.54 -5.08 2.43
C TYR A 88 -8.44 -4.47 1.55
N PHE A 89 -7.33 -5.18 1.35
CA PHE A 89 -6.17 -4.65 0.62
C PHE A 89 -6.47 -4.49 -0.87
N LEU A 90 -7.11 -5.48 -1.51
CA LEU A 90 -7.48 -5.37 -2.93
C LEU A 90 -8.51 -4.27 -3.18
N ILE A 91 -9.48 -4.10 -2.27
CA ILE A 91 -10.47 -3.02 -2.42
C ILE A 91 -9.80 -1.65 -2.24
N THR A 92 -9.00 -1.48 -1.19
CA THR A 92 -8.43 -0.18 -0.84
C THR A 92 -7.28 0.24 -1.75
N CYS A 93 -6.39 -0.67 -2.14
CA CYS A 93 -5.20 -0.33 -2.93
C CYS A 93 -5.40 -0.45 -4.45
N TRP A 94 -6.42 -1.16 -4.93
CA TRP A 94 -6.69 -1.32 -6.37
C TRP A 94 -7.99 -0.72 -6.84
N LEU A 95 -9.12 -1.09 -6.22
CA LEU A 95 -10.43 -0.66 -6.71
C LEU A 95 -10.68 0.82 -6.40
N THR A 96 -10.51 1.24 -5.15
CA THR A 96 -10.84 2.62 -4.77
C THR A 96 -9.95 3.68 -5.41
N PRO A 97 -8.64 3.50 -5.67
CA PRO A 97 -7.82 4.55 -6.29
C PRO A 97 -8.14 4.79 -7.76
N LEU A 98 -8.74 3.82 -8.44
CA LEU A 98 -9.06 3.88 -9.87
C LEU A 98 -10.51 4.26 -10.17
N LEU A 99 -11.37 4.36 -9.15
CA LEU A 99 -12.75 4.81 -9.30
C LEU A 99 -12.84 6.33 -9.04
N PRO A 100 -13.48 7.10 -9.95
CA PRO A 100 -13.63 8.55 -9.83
C PRO A 100 -14.59 8.96 -8.71
#